data_AF-A0A3N5YAI2-F1
#
_entry.id   AF-A0A3N5YAI2-F1
#
_cell.length_a   1.000
_cell.length_b   1.000
_cell.length_c   1.000
_cell.angle_alpha   90.00
_cell.angle_beta   90.00
_cell.angle_gamma   90.00
#
_symmetry.space_group_name_H-M   'P 1'
#
loop_
_entity.id
_entity.type
_entity.pdbx_description
1 polymer ?
#
loop_
_entity_poly.entity_id
_entity_poly.type
_entity_poly.pdbx_seq_one_letter_code
_entity_poly.pdbx_strand_id
1 'polypeptide(L)'
;MEHARFIGFVVLVSWVFALWEIQIEGKHGWAENLPTWRIDTPWVRRFLKRPVTGYHLYAQVFIFLIAHLPFGLSLVPWSFRHELRILAFVILFWIVEDFLWFICNRAYGIRNFKPQLISWHRDSWWWVAPRDYWLFTPLGIVLYLIGS
;
A
#
# COMPACT_ATOMS: atom_id res chain seq x y z
N MET A 1 -21.36 11.40 6.45
CA MET A 1 -20.80 10.46 7.46
C MET A 1 -20.09 9.26 6.83
N GLU A 2 -20.59 8.72 5.72
CA GLU A 2 -19.96 7.57 5.03
C GLU A 2 -18.52 7.83 4.59
N HIS A 3 -18.23 8.99 3.97
CA HIS A 3 -16.86 9.35 3.55
C HIS A 3 -15.88 9.39 4.73
N ALA A 4 -16.29 9.98 5.85
CA ALA A 4 -15.46 10.04 7.06
C ALA A 4 -15.19 8.63 7.63
N ARG A 5 -16.18 7.74 7.59
CA ARG A 5 -16.01 6.33 8.00
C ARG A 5 -15.03 5.61 7.09
N PHE A 6 -15.20 5.73 5.77
CA PHE A 6 -14.30 5.11 4.80
C PHE A 6 -12.85 5.57 5.01
N ILE A 7 -12.61 6.89 5.04
CA ILE A 7 -11.28 7.45 5.27
C ILE A 7 -10.72 7.01 6.62
N GLY A 8 -11.54 7.06 7.68
CA GLY A 8 -11.13 6.63 9.02
C GLY A 8 -10.68 5.17 9.05
N PHE A 9 -11.41 4.27 8.39
CA PHE A 9 -11.04 2.86 8.31
C PHE A 9 -9.79 2.63 7.46
N VAL A 10 -9.65 3.30 6.30
CA VAL A 10 -8.43 3.24 5.47
C VAL A 10 -7.22 3.64 6.31
N VAL A 11 -7.27 4.79 6.98
CA VAL A 11 -6.14 5.27 7.80
C VAL A 11 -5.87 4.32 8.95
N LEU A 12 -6.89 3.86 9.67
CA LEU A 12 -6.71 3.00 10.84
C LEU A 12 -6.09 1.64 10.45
N VAL A 13 -6.60 0.99 9.41
CA VAL A 13 -6.10 -0.32 9.00
C VAL A 13 -4.71 -0.22 8.37
N SER A 14 -4.46 0.81 7.55
CA SER A 14 -3.11 1.13 7.04
C SER A 14 -2.12 1.39 8.17
N TRP A 15 -2.53 2.13 9.20
CA TRP A 15 -1.66 2.41 10.34
C TRP A 15 -1.29 1.16 11.12
N VAL A 16 -2.27 0.31 11.43
CA VAL A 16 -2.02 -0.96 12.14
C VAL A 16 -1.13 -1.88 11.30
N PHE A 17 -1.37 -1.96 9.99
CA PHE A 17 -0.55 -2.76 9.09
C PHE A 17 0.89 -2.24 9.00
N ALA A 18 1.08 -0.93 8.84
CA ALA A 18 2.40 -0.31 8.83
C ALA A 18 3.17 -0.58 10.14
N LEU A 19 2.50 -0.48 11.29
CA LEU A 19 3.12 -0.82 12.58
C LEU A 19 3.53 -2.28 12.67
N TRP A 20 2.73 -3.21 12.13
CA TRP A 20 3.09 -4.62 12.03
C TRP A 20 4.32 -4.78 11.14
N GLU A 21 4.30 -4.25 9.92
CA GLU A 21 5.39 -4.37 8.97
C GLU A 21 6.71 -3.80 9.52
N ILE A 22 6.66 -2.68 10.25
CA ILE A 22 7.83 -2.13 10.96
C ILE A 22 8.43 -3.13 11.96
N GLN A 23 7.62 -3.93 12.67
CA GLN A 23 8.16 -4.91 13.63
C GLN A 23 8.97 -6.02 12.95
N ILE A 24 8.62 -6.38 11.72
CA ILE A 24 9.27 -7.47 10.99
C ILE A 24 10.39 -6.99 10.07
N GLU A 25 10.27 -5.80 9.47
CA GLU A 25 11.27 -5.25 8.56
C GLU A 25 12.31 -4.34 9.24
N GLY A 26 11.92 -3.68 10.33
CA GLY A 26 12.77 -2.73 11.04
C GLY A 26 13.31 -1.62 10.13
N LYS A 27 14.63 -1.37 10.20
CA LYS A 27 15.30 -0.30 9.43
C LYS A 27 15.60 -0.66 7.97
N HIS A 28 15.43 -1.92 7.60
CA HIS A 28 15.91 -2.44 6.32
C HIS A 28 14.89 -2.21 5.21
N GLY A 29 13.61 -2.38 5.54
CA GLY A 29 12.50 -2.18 4.62
C GLY A 29 12.48 -3.18 3.47
N TRP A 30 11.39 -3.16 2.72
CA TRP A 30 11.22 -3.92 1.48
C TRP A 30 11.60 -5.41 1.62
N ALA A 31 11.28 -6.00 2.77
CA ALA A 31 11.57 -7.37 3.13
C ALA A 31 13.05 -7.79 2.92
N GLU A 32 14.02 -6.87 3.00
CA GLU A 32 15.44 -7.14 2.69
C GLU A 32 15.99 -8.33 3.48
N ASN A 33 15.68 -8.41 4.77
CA ASN A 33 16.15 -9.46 5.67
C ASN A 33 15.12 -10.56 5.97
N LEU A 34 13.92 -10.48 5.40
CA LEU A 34 12.90 -11.49 5.64
C LEU A 34 13.23 -12.80 4.88
N PRO A 35 12.87 -13.98 5.42
CA PRO A 35 13.09 -15.26 4.78
C PRO A 35 12.04 -15.52 3.67
N THR A 36 11.94 -14.60 2.72
CA THR A 36 11.01 -14.68 1.57
C THR A 36 11.76 -14.95 0.28
N TRP A 37 11.13 -15.67 -0.65
CA TRP A 37 11.61 -15.74 -2.03
C TRP A 37 11.58 -14.36 -2.68
N ARG A 38 12.47 -14.14 -3.67
CA ARG A 38 12.60 -12.88 -4.41
C ARG A 38 12.77 -13.15 -5.91
N ILE A 39 12.01 -12.43 -6.72
CA ILE A 39 12.15 -12.41 -8.18
C ILE A 39 12.77 -11.08 -8.56
N ASP A 40 13.99 -11.15 -9.08
CA ASP A 40 14.79 -9.98 -9.42
C ASP A 40 15.41 -10.10 -10.81
N THR A 41 14.55 -10.04 -11.83
CA THR A 41 14.96 -10.14 -13.24
C THR A 41 15.09 -8.75 -13.87
N PRO A 42 15.84 -8.60 -14.98
CA PRO A 42 15.92 -7.33 -15.71
C PRO A 42 14.54 -6.79 -16.14
N TRP A 43 13.60 -7.68 -16.45
CA TRP A 43 12.23 -7.31 -16.79
C TRP A 43 11.49 -6.72 -15.58
N VAL A 44 11.56 -7.37 -14.42
CA VAL A 44 10.98 -6.85 -13.17
C VAL A 44 11.58 -5.49 -12.81
N ARG A 45 12.91 -5.35 -12.85
CA ARG A 45 13.58 -4.07 -12.56
C ARG A 45 13.22 -2.97 -13.56
N ARG A 46 12.92 -3.30 -14.83
CA ARG A 46 12.53 -2.30 -15.83
C ARG A 46 11.23 -1.59 -15.44
N PHE A 47 10.22 -2.34 -14.98
CA PHE A 47 8.90 -1.82 -14.68
C PHE A 47 8.71 -1.40 -13.22
N LEU A 48 9.12 -2.24 -12.28
CA LEU A 48 8.85 -2.03 -10.85
C LEU A 48 9.99 -1.30 -10.13
N LYS A 49 11.19 -1.20 -10.73
CA LYS A 49 12.41 -0.61 -10.13
C LYS A 49 12.92 -1.29 -8.85
N ARG A 50 12.20 -2.28 -8.34
CA ARG A 50 12.49 -3.05 -7.12
C ARG A 50 12.10 -4.52 -7.33
N PRO A 51 12.74 -5.47 -6.60
CA PRO A 51 12.41 -6.88 -6.72
C PRO A 51 11.01 -7.17 -6.19
N VAL A 52 10.33 -8.16 -6.77
CA VAL A 52 9.08 -8.70 -6.21
C VAL A 52 9.46 -9.73 -5.17
N THR A 53 8.97 -9.58 -3.95
CA THR A 53 9.18 -10.56 -2.89
C THR A 53 7.88 -11.31 -2.58
N GLY A 54 7.98 -12.56 -2.16
CA GLY A 54 6.83 -13.31 -1.67
C GLY A 54 6.07 -12.62 -0.54
N TYR A 55 6.78 -11.98 0.39
CA TYR A 55 6.17 -11.18 1.44
C TYR A 55 5.17 -10.15 0.88
N HIS A 56 5.61 -9.20 0.05
CA HIS A 56 4.73 -8.21 -0.57
C HIS A 56 3.62 -8.84 -1.44
N LEU A 57 3.89 -9.94 -2.15
CA LEU A 57 2.85 -10.60 -2.96
C LEU A 57 1.74 -11.16 -2.07
N TYR A 58 2.10 -11.94 -1.04
CA TYR A 58 1.12 -12.56 -0.16
C TYR A 58 0.40 -11.51 0.70
N ALA A 59 1.07 -10.44 1.12
CA ALA A 59 0.44 -9.31 1.80
C ALA A 59 -0.62 -8.63 0.93
N GLN A 60 -0.29 -8.33 -0.33
CA GLN A 60 -1.26 -7.79 -1.31
C GLN A 60 -2.46 -8.71 -1.53
N VAL A 61 -2.21 -9.99 -1.77
CA VAL A 61 -3.28 -10.99 -1.95
C VAL A 61 -4.14 -11.09 -0.69
N PHE A 62 -3.52 -11.11 0.50
CA PHE A 62 -4.24 -11.19 1.77
C PHE A 62 -5.19 -10.00 1.95
N ILE A 63 -4.70 -8.77 1.81
CA ILE A 63 -5.53 -7.56 1.95
C ILE A 63 -6.65 -7.54 0.90
N PHE A 64 -6.34 -7.90 -0.34
CA PHE A 64 -7.33 -7.98 -1.41
C PHE A 64 -8.43 -9.00 -1.07
N LEU A 65 -8.08 -10.21 -0.62
CA LEU A 65 -9.05 -11.25 -0.26
C LEU A 65 -9.89 -10.86 0.96
N ILE A 66 -9.28 -10.28 2.00
CA ILE A 66 -10.01 -9.80 3.17
C ILE A 66 -11.00 -8.69 2.80
N ALA A 67 -10.61 -7.77 1.91
CA ALA A 67 -11.50 -6.72 1.42
C ALA A 67 -12.71 -7.29 0.64
N HIS A 68 -12.53 -8.40 -0.08
CA HIS A 68 -13.61 -9.10 -0.80
C HIS A 68 -14.39 -10.12 0.04
N LEU A 69 -13.92 -10.42 1.25
CA LEU A 69 -14.51 -11.44 2.12
C LEU A 69 -16.03 -11.26 2.33
N PRO A 70 -16.57 -10.04 2.53
CA PRO A 70 -18.02 -9.85 2.67
C PRO A 70 -18.83 -10.32 1.44
N PHE A 71 -18.28 -10.22 0.23
CA PHE A 71 -18.93 -10.74 -0.98
C PHE A 71 -18.86 -12.27 -1.02
N GLY A 72 -17.70 -12.86 -0.69
CA GLY A 72 -17.52 -14.32 -0.63
C GLY A 72 -18.45 -14.99 0.38
N LEU A 73 -18.75 -14.30 1.48
CA LEU A 73 -19.69 -14.75 2.52
C LEU A 73 -21.15 -14.34 2.27
N SER A 74 -21.45 -13.73 1.12
CA SER A 74 -22.80 -13.24 0.77
C SER A 74 -23.40 -12.26 1.78
N LEU A 75 -22.58 -11.55 2.56
CA LEU A 75 -23.01 -10.52 3.51
C LEU A 75 -23.41 -9.22 2.80
N VAL A 76 -22.84 -8.99 1.62
CA VAL A 76 -23.11 -7.84 0.75
C VAL A 76 -23.24 -8.34 -0.69
N PRO A 77 -24.25 -7.89 -1.47
CA PRO A 77 -24.34 -8.27 -2.87
C PRO A 77 -23.18 -7.68 -3.67
N TRP A 78 -22.62 -8.46 -4.60
CA TRP A 78 -21.61 -7.93 -5.51
C TRP A 78 -22.27 -6.97 -6.51
N SER A 79 -21.78 -5.75 -6.56
CA SER A 79 -22.14 -4.78 -7.60
C SER A 79 -20.88 -4.09 -8.12
N PHE A 80 -20.95 -3.54 -9.33
CA PHE A 80 -19.85 -2.77 -9.90
C PHE A 80 -19.44 -1.59 -9.00
N ARG A 81 -20.39 -0.92 -8.35
CA ARG A 81 -20.11 0.16 -7.39
C ARG A 81 -19.34 -0.33 -6.16
N HIS A 82 -19.70 -1.50 -5.64
CA HIS A 82 -18.98 -2.10 -4.52
C HIS A 82 -17.54 -2.50 -4.91
N GLU A 83 -17.35 -3.04 -6.12
CA GLU A 83 -16.02 -3.33 -6.67
C GLU A 83 -15.14 -2.07 -6.72
N LEU A 84 -15.67 -0.97 -7.27
CA LEU A 84 -14.94 0.31 -7.32
C LEU A 84 -14.56 0.82 -5.92
N ARG A 85 -15.43 0.65 -4.92
CA ARG A 85 -15.14 1.01 -3.53
C ARG A 85 -14.03 0.13 -2.93
N ILE A 86 -14.01 -1.17 -3.23
CA ILE A 86 -12.94 -2.06 -2.77
C ILE A 86 -11.62 -1.73 -3.48
N LEU A 87 -11.63 -1.48 -4.79
CA LEU A 87 -10.43 -1.08 -5.52
C LEU A 87 -9.89 0.26 -4.99
N ALA A 88 -10.77 1.22 -4.71
CA ALA A 88 -10.39 2.47 -4.06
C ALA A 88 -9.77 2.23 -2.68
N PHE A 89 -10.37 1.37 -1.86
CA PHE A 89 -9.83 0.98 -0.57
C PHE A 89 -8.43 0.38 -0.70
N VAL A 90 -8.24 -0.62 -1.56
CA VAL A 90 -6.94 -1.31 -1.71
C VAL A 90 -5.85 -0.34 -2.19
N ILE A 91 -6.17 0.53 -3.15
CA ILE A 91 -5.22 1.52 -3.66
C ILE A 91 -4.83 2.51 -2.56
N LEU A 92 -5.81 3.12 -1.89
CA LEU A 92 -5.55 4.11 -0.85
C LEU A 92 -4.88 3.48 0.37
N PHE A 93 -5.24 2.24 0.70
CA PHE A 93 -4.65 1.46 1.78
C PHE A 93 -3.14 1.37 1.60
N TRP A 94 -2.64 0.91 0.46
CA TRP A 94 -1.20 0.71 0.23
C TRP A 94 -0.43 2.04 0.17
N ILE A 95 -1.04 3.12 -0.30
CA ILE A 95 -0.40 4.45 -0.30
C ILE A 95 -0.28 4.99 1.12
N VAL A 96 -1.38 4.94 1.89
CA VAL A 96 -1.42 5.45 3.25
C VAL A 96 -0.56 4.59 4.17
N GLU A 97 -0.55 3.29 3.96
CA GLU A 97 0.29 2.33 4.69
C GLU A 97 1.78 2.62 4.45
N ASP A 98 2.25 2.68 3.20
CA ASP A 98 3.65 2.97 2.87
C ASP A 98 4.09 4.33 3.47
N PHE A 99 3.23 5.35 3.40
CA PHE A 99 3.52 6.65 4.00
C PHE A 99 3.63 6.59 5.54
N LEU A 100 2.70 5.88 6.19
CA LEU A 100 2.70 5.69 7.63
C LEU A 100 3.86 4.81 8.08
N TRP A 101 4.28 3.84 7.26
CA TRP A 101 5.48 3.05 7.51
C TRP A 101 6.69 3.96 7.67
N PHE A 102 6.91 4.90 6.75
CA PHE A 102 8.03 5.83 6.86
C PHE A 102 7.90 6.77 8.06
N ILE A 103 6.71 7.30 8.34
CA ILE A 103 6.52 8.26 9.43
C ILE A 103 6.67 7.59 10.80
N CYS A 104 6.10 6.40 10.97
CA CYS A 104 6.09 5.69 12.25
C CYS A 104 7.39 4.91 12.49
N ASN A 105 8.13 4.56 11.45
CA ASN A 105 9.40 3.86 11.59
C ASN A 105 10.48 4.79 12.15
N ARG A 106 10.96 4.52 13.37
CA ARG A 106 12.00 5.33 14.05
C ARG A 106 13.30 5.46 13.26
N ALA A 107 13.62 4.49 12.40
CA ALA A 107 14.82 4.56 11.55
C ALA A 107 14.69 5.62 10.43
N TYR A 108 13.46 5.93 10.04
CA TYR A 108 13.14 6.93 9.02
C TYR A 108 12.53 8.15 9.70
N GLY A 109 11.23 8.13 9.97
CA GLY A 109 10.47 9.29 10.39
C GLY A 109 10.37 10.34 9.29
N ILE A 110 9.56 11.37 9.54
CA ILE A 110 9.26 12.40 8.54
C ILE A 110 10.49 13.15 8.02
N ARG A 111 11.55 13.26 8.83
CA ARG A 111 12.81 13.94 8.47
C ARG A 111 13.66 13.16 7.45
N ASN A 112 13.46 11.85 7.38
CA ASN A 112 14.20 10.96 6.48
C ASN A 112 13.36 10.46 5.31
N PHE A 113 12.12 10.96 5.16
CA PHE A 113 11.30 10.72 3.96
C PHE A 113 11.84 11.53 2.78
N LYS A 114 12.91 11.02 2.15
CA LYS A 114 13.59 11.64 1.01
C LYS A 114 14.28 10.58 0.13
N PRO A 115 14.44 10.82 -1.18
CA PRO A 115 14.88 9.79 -2.13
C PRO A 115 16.27 9.22 -1.83
N GLN A 116 17.14 9.99 -1.18
CA GLN A 116 18.51 9.57 -0.88
C GLN A 116 18.57 8.47 0.17
N LEU A 117 17.54 8.37 1.04
CA LEU A 117 17.50 7.44 2.16
C LEU A 117 16.59 6.24 1.93
N ILE A 118 15.76 6.26 0.87
CA ILE A 118 14.80 5.21 0.57
C ILE A 118 15.19 4.53 -0.74
N SER A 119 15.96 3.45 -0.64
CA SER A 119 16.58 2.76 -1.78
C SER A 119 15.54 2.22 -2.77
N TRP A 120 14.43 1.65 -2.31
CA TRP A 120 13.38 1.06 -3.16
C TRP A 120 12.44 2.09 -3.80
N HIS A 121 12.52 3.36 -3.40
CA HIS A 121 11.79 4.44 -4.05
C HIS A 121 12.69 5.40 -4.83
N ARG A 122 14.02 5.34 -4.70
CA ARG A 122 14.98 6.35 -5.20
C ARG A 122 14.64 6.93 -6.58
N ASP A 123 14.38 6.08 -7.57
CA ASP A 123 14.16 6.49 -8.97
C ASP A 123 12.69 6.80 -9.31
N SER A 124 11.81 6.65 -8.33
CA SER A 124 10.36 6.86 -8.47
C SER A 124 9.91 8.23 -7.99
N TRP A 125 10.74 9.04 -7.35
CA TRP A 125 10.30 10.31 -6.75
C TRP A 125 9.87 11.33 -7.79
N TRP A 126 8.75 12.00 -7.51
CA TRP A 126 8.32 13.19 -8.20
C TRP A 126 7.96 14.26 -7.17
N TRP A 127 8.72 15.35 -7.15
CA TRP A 127 8.61 16.42 -6.16
C TRP A 127 8.87 15.94 -4.72
N VAL A 128 7.87 15.90 -3.85
CA VAL A 128 8.04 15.60 -2.40
C VAL A 128 7.69 14.16 -2.00
N ALA A 129 7.28 13.30 -2.94
CA ALA A 129 6.87 11.92 -2.67
C ALA A 129 7.11 11.01 -3.89
N PRO A 130 7.04 9.67 -3.74
CA PRO A 130 7.04 8.75 -4.87
C PRO A 130 5.94 9.07 -5.90
N ARG A 131 6.25 8.91 -7.19
CA ARG A 131 5.33 9.13 -8.33
C ARG A 131 4.03 8.36 -8.17
N ASP A 132 4.12 7.15 -7.65
CA ASP A 132 2.99 6.26 -7.41
C ASP A 132 1.94 6.94 -6.50
N TYR A 133 2.36 7.75 -5.51
CA TYR A 133 1.43 8.46 -4.64
C TYR A 133 0.60 9.47 -5.42
N TRP A 134 1.24 10.21 -6.33
CA TRP A 134 0.58 11.22 -7.14
C TRP A 134 -0.34 10.63 -8.21
N LEU A 135 -0.06 9.43 -8.69
CA LEU A 135 -0.91 8.75 -9.68
C LEU A 135 -2.06 8.00 -9.03
N PHE A 136 -1.77 7.24 -7.99
CA PHE A 136 -2.73 6.30 -7.41
C PHE A 136 -3.63 6.95 -6.36
N THR A 137 -3.20 8.03 -5.68
CA THR A 137 -4.09 8.74 -4.74
C THR A 137 -5.30 9.35 -5.48
N PRO A 138 -5.12 10.13 -6.56
CA PRO A 138 -6.26 10.64 -7.33
C PRO A 138 -7.10 9.51 -7.95
N LEU A 139 -6.46 8.44 -8.44
CA LEU A 139 -7.18 7.28 -8.97
C LEU A 139 -8.08 6.65 -7.91
N GLY A 140 -7.56 6.38 -6.71
CA GLY A 140 -8.33 5.84 -5.61
C GLY A 140 -9.50 6.75 -5.21
N ILE A 141 -9.27 8.06 -5.15
CA ILE A 141 -10.34 9.04 -4.89
C ILE A 141 -11.41 9.00 -5.98
N VAL A 142 -11.03 8.99 -7.26
CA VAL A 142 -11.99 8.94 -8.38
C VAL A 142 -12.80 7.65 -8.35
N LEU A 143 -12.16 6.50 -8.15
CA LEU A 143 -12.86 5.21 -8.01
C LEU A 143 -13.85 5.23 -6.85
N TYR A 144 -13.44 5.80 -5.70
CA TYR A 144 -14.32 5.95 -4.55
C TYR A 144 -15.53 6.83 -4.88
N LEU A 145 -15.33 7.98 -5.53
CA LEU A 145 -16.41 8.91 -5.88
C LEU A 145 -17.39 8.32 -6.89
N ILE A 146 -16.92 7.55 -7.87
CA ILE A 146 -17.79 6.86 -8.85
C ILE A 146 -18.54 5.70 -8.20
N GLY A 147 -17.89 4.99 -7.27
CA GLY A 147 -18.51 3.91 -6.52
C GLY A 147 -19.45 4.38 -5.42
N SER A 148 -19.37 5.65 -5.00
CA SER A 148 -20.16 6.23 -3.90
C SER A 148 -21.63 6.38 -4.23
#